data_AF-A0A6B3IFC2-F1
#
_entry.id   AF-A0A6B3IFC2-F1
#
_cell.length_a   1.000
_cell.length_b   1.000
_cell.length_c   1.000
_cell.angle_alpha   90.00
_cell.angle_beta   90.00
_cell.angle_gamma   90.00
#
_symmetry.space_group_name_H-M   'P 1'
#
loop_
_entity.id
_entity.type
_entity.pdbx_description
1 polymer ?
#
loop_
_entity_poly.entity_id
_entity_poly.type
_entity_poly.pdbx_seq_one_letter_code
_entity_poly.pdbx_strand_id
1 'polypeptide(L)' 'FEQVSWENLFVGLDSSKFDAVLSNVTVTEERKEKYDFATYRLDNIAFEAKKGSGWKVNGPADVAGKTISVSSGTNQEK' A
#
# COMPACT_ATOMS: atom_id res chain seq x y z
N PHE A 1 1.20 3.47 -21.20
CA PHE A 1 1.14 3.58 -19.73
C PHE A 1 1.18 5.06 -19.38
N GLU A 2 0.15 5.55 -18.70
CA GLU A 2 0.03 6.94 -18.25
C GLU A 2 0.46 7.03 -16.79
N GLN A 3 1.22 8.07 -16.43
CA GLN A 3 1.57 8.31 -15.03
C GLN A 3 0.39 8.99 -14.33
N VAL A 4 -0.21 8.29 -13.37
CA VAL A 4 -1.36 8.76 -12.59
C VAL A 4 -0.99 8.72 -11.11
N SER A 5 -1.52 9.65 -10.31
CA SER A 5 -1.33 9.58 -8.85
C SER A 5 -2.03 8.34 -8.28
N TRP A 6 -1.57 7.89 -7.11
CA TRP A 6 -2.09 6.70 -6.45
C TRP A 6 -3.62 6.74 -6.25
N GLU A 7 -4.13 7.87 -5.80
CA GLU A 7 -5.55 8.08 -5.54
C GLU A 7 -6.37 8.03 -6.83
N ASN A 8 -5.83 8.57 -7.92
CA ASN A 8 -6.50 8.62 -9.22
C ASN A 8 -6.54 7.28 -9.94
N LEU A 9 -5.76 6.28 -9.51
CA LEU A 9 -5.87 4.92 -10.05
C LEU A 9 -7.26 4.33 -9.80
N PHE A 10 -7.76 4.45 -8.57
CA PHE A 10 -9.06 3.91 -8.18
C PHE A 10 -10.21 4.69 -8.81
N VAL A 11 -10.11 6.03 -8.84
CA VAL A 11 -11.10 6.88 -9.53
C VAL A 11 -11.21 6.53 -11.02
N GLY A 12 -10.06 6.30 -11.68
CA GLY A 12 -10.03 5.90 -13.09
C GLY A 12 -10.65 4.52 -13.33
N LEU A 13 -10.44 3.58 -12.42
CA LEU A 13 -11.04 2.24 -12.50
C LEU A 13 -12.56 2.31 -12.26
N ASP A 14 -12.99 3.01 -11.21
CA ASP A 14 -14.41 3.19 -10.85
C ASP A 14 -15.21 3.89 -11.96
N SER A 15 -14.59 4.85 -12.64
CA SER A 15 -15.20 5.58 -13.75
C SER A 15 -15.13 4.86 -15.10
N SER A 16 -14.57 3.64 -15.15
CA SER A 16 -14.29 2.91 -16.40
C SER A 16 -13.38 3.69 -17.38
N LYS A 17 -12.62 4.68 -16.91
CA LYS A 17 -11.56 5.34 -17.69
C LYS A 17 -10.42 4.35 -17.97
N PHE A 18 -10.17 3.42 -17.04
CA PHE A 18 -9.16 2.36 -17.16
C PHE A 18 -9.82 0.99 -17.03
N ASP A 19 -9.38 0.05 -17.85
CA ASP A 19 -9.82 -1.36 -17.75
C ASP A 19 -9.07 -2.13 -16.65
N ALA A 20 -7.83 -1.71 -16.31
CA ALA A 20 -6.99 -2.36 -15.32
C ALA A 20 -5.94 -1.42 -14.72
N VAL A 21 -5.50 -1.73 -13.50
CA VAL A 21 -4.37 -1.06 -12.81
C VAL A 21 -3.24 -2.06 -12.56
N LEU A 22 -2.03 -1.70 -13.01
CA LEU A 22 -0.79 -2.47 -12.81
C LEU A 22 0.20 -1.64 -11.97
N SER A 23 -0.06 -1.52 -10.67
CA SER A 23 0.69 -0.59 -9.80
C SER A 23 0.93 -1.13 -8.38
N ASN A 24 1.28 -2.41 -8.26
CA ASN A 24 1.65 -2.99 -6.96
C ASN A 24 0.56 -2.88 -5.87
N VAL A 25 -0.72 -2.91 -6.26
CA VAL A 25 -1.84 -2.68 -5.34
C VAL A 25 -1.97 -3.82 -4.32
N THR A 26 -1.89 -3.49 -3.03
CA THR A 26 -2.18 -4.43 -1.93
C THR A 26 -3.62 -4.94 -2.02
N VAL A 27 -3.76 -6.27 -1.95
CA VAL A 27 -5.06 -6.94 -1.87
C VAL A 27 -5.61 -6.76 -0.45
N THR A 28 -6.80 -6.17 -0.32
CA THR A 28 -7.53 -6.05 0.95
C THR A 28 -8.95 -6.59 0.76
N GLU A 29 -9.60 -7.02 1.85
CA GLU A 29 -10.99 -7.50 1.77
C GLU A 29 -11.95 -6.40 1.26
N GLU A 30 -11.81 -5.17 1.76
CA GLU A 30 -12.56 -4.01 1.27
C GLU A 30 -12.40 -3.79 -0.25
N ARG A 31 -11.18 -3.97 -0.78
CA ARG A 31 -10.96 -3.80 -2.23
C ARG A 31 -11.55 -4.96 -3.03
N LYS A 32 -11.58 -6.18 -2.50
CA LYS A 32 -12.22 -7.33 -3.16
C LYS A 32 -13.73 -7.19 -3.29
N GLU A 33 -14.36 -6.36 -2.46
CA GLU A 33 -15.78 -6.03 -2.62
C GLU A 33 -16.05 -5.22 -3.91
N LYS A 34 -15.03 -4.57 -4.47
CA LYS A 34 -15.15 -3.68 -5.63
C LYS A 34 -14.40 -4.17 -6.87
N TYR A 35 -13.29 -4.88 -6.70
CA TYR A 35 -12.35 -5.20 -7.77
C TYR A 35 -11.93 -6.67 -7.75
N ASP A 36 -11.77 -7.23 -8.95
CA ASP A 36 -11.10 -8.51 -9.14
C ASP A 36 -9.58 -8.33 -9.11
N PHE A 37 -8.88 -9.29 -8.50
CA PHE A 37 -7.42 -9.26 -8.37
C PHE A 37 -6.74 -10.44 -9.04
N ALA A 38 -5.72 -10.15 -9.84
CA ALA A 38 -4.73 -11.12 -10.28
C ALA A 38 -3.46 -10.99 -9.43
N THR A 39 -3.20 -11.98 -8.56
CA THR A 39 -2.04 -11.95 -7.67
C THR A 39 -0.81 -12.57 -8.32
N TYR A 40 0.32 -11.87 -8.28
CA TYR A 40 1.58 -12.30 -8.88
C TYR A 40 2.79 -12.23 -7.93
N ARG A 41 2.58 -11.77 -6.68
CA ARG A 41 3.60 -11.66 -5.64
C ARG A 41 2.99 -11.81 -4.26
N LEU A 42 3.83 -12.14 -3.27
CA LEU A 42 3.47 -11.97 -1.86
C LEU A 42 3.62 -10.50 -1.46
N ASP A 43 2.68 -10.02 -0.64
CA ASP A 43 2.69 -8.66 -0.11
C ASP A 43 3.27 -8.60 1.30
N ASN A 44 4.61 -8.63 1.35
CA ASN A 44 5.36 -8.51 2.59
C ASN A 44 5.74 -7.05 2.84
N ILE A 45 5.50 -6.57 4.06
CA ILE A 45 5.78 -5.19 4.48
C ILE A 45 6.87 -5.22 5.55
N ALA A 46 7.76 -4.23 5.54
CA ALA A 46 8.79 -4.04 6.55
C ALA A 46 8.88 -2.57 6.97
N PHE A 47 9.41 -2.32 8.16
CA PHE A 47 9.81 -0.98 8.58
C PHE A 47 11.23 -0.70 8.13
N GLU A 48 11.45 0.49 7.59
CA GLU A 48 12.78 0.96 7.21
C GLU A 48 13.29 1.99 8.21
N ALA A 49 14.59 1.94 8.48
CA ALA A 49 15.26 2.85 9.41
C ALA A 49 16.67 3.15 8.92
N LYS A 50 17.20 4.30 9.36
CA LYS A 50 18.59 4.68 9.06
C LYS A 50 19.55 3.57 9.54
N LYS A 51 20.49 3.19 8.68
CA LYS A 51 21.55 2.22 9.02
C LYS A 51 22.29 2.67 10.29
N GLY A 52 22.45 1.74 11.24
CA GLY A 52 23.09 2.02 12.54
C GLY A 52 22.16 2.59 13.61
N SER A 53 20.87 2.79 13.35
CA SER A 53 19.89 3.23 14.37
C SER A 53 19.67 2.21 15.49
N GLY A 54 20.01 0.93 15.25
CA GLY A 54 19.83 -0.16 16.21
C GLY A 54 18.36 -0.57 16.43
N TRP A 55 17.41 0.09 15.78
CA TRP A 55 15.99 -0.23 15.94
C TRP A 55 15.67 -1.58 15.27
N LYS A 56 15.04 -2.48 16.04
CA LYS A 56 14.53 -3.76 15.59
C LYS A 56 13.04 -3.81 15.92
N VAL A 57 12.25 -4.21 14.94
CA VAL A 57 10.80 -4.39 15.11
C VAL A 57 10.50 -5.87 15.18
N ASN A 58 10.13 -6.35 16.36
CA ASN A 58 9.67 -7.72 16.57
C ASN A 58 8.16 -7.79 16.81
N GLY A 59 7.53 -6.65 17.09
CA GLY A 59 6.09 -6.56 17.23
C GLY A 59 5.59 -5.12 17.45
N PRO A 60 4.28 -4.95 17.66
CA PRO A 60 3.65 -3.63 17.75
C PRO A 60 4.23 -2.71 18.84
N ALA A 61 4.67 -3.28 19.97
CA ALA A 61 5.27 -2.52 21.07
C ALA A 61 6.55 -1.78 20.67
N ASP A 62 7.31 -2.30 19.70
CA ASP A 62 8.54 -1.67 19.20
C ASP A 62 8.25 -0.48 18.27
N VAL A 63 7.01 -0.35 17.80
CA VAL A 63 6.53 0.71 16.90
C VAL A 63 5.77 1.79 17.67
N ALA A 64 5.09 1.41 18.75
CA ALA A 64 4.27 2.30 19.56
C ALA A 64 5.05 3.56 20.01
N GLY A 65 4.42 4.73 19.85
CA GLY A 65 4.99 6.02 20.23
C GLY A 65 6.05 6.57 19.27
N LYS A 66 6.36 5.89 18.16
CA LYS A 66 7.24 6.43 17.11
C LYS A 66 6.43 7.20 16.06
N THR A 67 7.04 8.25 15.53
CA THR A 67 6.54 8.91 14.32
C THR A 67 6.94 8.05 13.11
N ILE A 68 5.95 7.51 12.41
CA ILE A 68 6.13 6.67 11.22
C ILE A 68 5.62 7.44 10.00
N SER A 69 6.40 7.45 8.92
CA SER A 69 6.00 8.00 7.64
C SER A 69 5.55 6.86 6.72
N VAL A 70 4.46 7.09 6.00
CA VAL A 70 3.94 6.17 4.97
C VAL A 70 3.59 6.97 3.71
N SER A 71 3.29 6.27 2.61
CA SER A 71 2.76 6.93 1.41
C SER A 71 1.28 7.28 1.62
N SER A 72 0.88 8.46 1.15
CA SER A 72 -0.51 8.94 1.20
C SER A 72 -1.46 8.01 0.44
N GLY A 73 -2.66 7.78 0.99
CA GLY A 73 -3.74 7.02 0.36
C GLY A 73 -3.52 5.50 0.33
N THR A 74 -2.43 4.99 0.91
CA THR A 74 -2.19 3.56 1.00
C THR A 74 -2.85 2.97 2.25
N ASN A 75 -2.98 1.64 2.29
CA ASN A 75 -3.59 0.95 3.42
C ASN A 75 -2.75 0.99 4.70
N GLN A 76 -1.53 1.52 4.66
CA GLN A 76 -0.66 1.71 5.83
C GLN A 76 -0.90 3.06 6.53
N GLU A 77 -1.68 3.96 5.94
CA GLU A 77 -2.01 5.28 6.51
C GLU A 77 -3.08 5.21 7.61
N LYS A 78 -3.81 4.09 7.73
CA LYS A 78 -4.92 3.92 8.67
C LYS A 78 -4.80 2.64 9.48
#